data_AF-B1XTV9-F1
#
_entry.id   AF-B1XTV9-F1
#
_cell.length_a   1.000
_cell.length_b   1.000
_cell.length_c   1.000
_cell.angle_alpha   90.00
_cell.angle_beta   90.00
_cell.angle_gamma   90.00
#
_symmetry.space_group_name_H-M   'P 1'
#
loop_
_entity.id
_entity.type
_entity.pdbx_description
1 polymer ?
#
loop_
_entity_poly.entity_id
_entity_poly.type
_entity_poly.pdbx_seq_one_letter_code
_entity_poly.pdbx_strand_id
1 'polypeptide(L)' 'MIDAERLSEIHNEHRPGSNYAKLENCRYEINEATAMMKKQSIPWVLTTSKSIEEIATTVLQAIKSDKTILG' A
#
# COMPACT_ATOMS: atom_id res chain seq x y z
N MET A 1 1.47 0.24 1.85
CA MET A 1 0.35 0.85 1.12
C MET A 1 0.57 0.70 -0.37
N ILE A 2 -0.49 0.55 -1.14
CA ILE A 2 -0.51 0.52 -2.60
C ILE A 2 -1.54 1.55 -3.08
N ASP A 3 -1.31 2.16 -4.24
CA ASP A 3 -2.28 3.09 -4.83
C ASP A 3 -3.51 2.35 -5.35
N ALA A 4 -4.67 3.00 -5.26
CA ALA A 4 -5.94 2.39 -5.64
C ALA A 4 -6.01 2.05 -7.13
N GLU A 5 -5.40 2.89 -7.98
CA GLU A 5 -5.26 2.67 -9.41
C GLU A 5 -4.48 1.37 -9.69
N ARG A 6 -3.31 1.22 -9.05
CA ARG A 6 -2.49 0.01 -9.23
C ARG A 6 -3.16 -1.24 -8.68
N LEU A 7 -3.85 -1.12 -7.54
CA LEU A 7 -4.62 -2.22 -6.96
C LEU A 7 -5.75 -2.66 -7.91
N SER A 8 -6.46 -1.71 -8.52
CA SER A 8 -7.52 -1.97 -9.50
C SER A 8 -6.99 -2.66 -10.75
N GLU A 9 -5.83 -2.26 -11.27
CA GLU A 9 -5.17 -2.95 -12.39
C GLU A 9 -4.88 -4.41 -12.05
N ILE A 10 -4.20 -4.66 -10.93
CA ILE A 10 -3.87 -6.01 -10.46
C ILE A 10 -5.14 -6.84 -10.29
N HIS A 11 -6.18 -6.29 -9.67
CA HIS A 11 -7.44 -7.01 -9.47
C HIS A 11 -8.16 -7.30 -10.80
N ASN A 12 -8.06 -6.41 -11.79
CA ASN A 12 -8.60 -6.67 -13.12
C ASN A 12 -7.83 -7.77 -13.84
N GLU A 13 -6.51 -7.88 -13.66
CA GLU A 13 -5.73 -9.00 -14.20
C GLU A 13 -6.16 -10.35 -13.58
N HIS A 14 -6.46 -10.36 -12.28
CA HIS A 14 -6.86 -11.58 -11.56
C HIS A 14 -8.34 -11.97 -11.76
N ARG A 15 -9.24 -10.98 -11.72
CA ARG A 15 -10.71 -11.15 -11.81
C ARG A 15 -11.34 -9.95 -12.55
N PRO A 16 -11.26 -9.92 -13.89
CA PRO A 16 -11.72 -8.79 -14.70
C PRO A 16 -13.19 -8.45 -14.45
N GLY A 17 -13.51 -7.15 -14.37
CA GLY A 17 -14.89 -6.65 -14.30
C GLY A 17 -15.64 -6.93 -12.99
N SER A 18 -14.99 -7.55 -12.00
CA SER A 18 -15.58 -7.80 -10.69
C SER A 18 -15.72 -6.50 -9.87
N ASN A 19 -16.67 -6.46 -8.91
CA ASN A 19 -16.78 -5.33 -7.98
C ASN A 19 -15.48 -5.08 -7.22
N TYR A 20 -14.75 -6.14 -6.88
CA TYR A 20 -13.44 -6.11 -6.23
C TYR A 20 -12.37 -5.39 -7.07
N ALA A 21 -12.48 -5.46 -8.41
CA ALA A 21 -11.57 -4.82 -9.33
C ALA A 21 -11.95 -3.36 -9.67
N LYS A 22 -13.12 -2.88 -9.23
CA LYS A 22 -13.54 -1.50 -9.50
C LYS A 22 -12.67 -0.52 -8.72
N LEU A 23 -12.29 0.57 -9.40
CA LEU A 23 -11.46 1.63 -8.81
C LEU A 23 -12.11 2.24 -7.56
N GLU A 24 -13.43 2.43 -7.56
CA GLU A 24 -14.16 2.95 -6.40
C GLU A 24 -14.00 2.06 -5.16
N ASN A 25 -14.11 0.73 -5.34
CA ASN A 25 -13.91 -0.24 -4.27
C ASN A 25 -12.47 -0.22 -3.76
N CYS A 26 -11.49 -0.20 -4.67
CA CYS A 26 -10.07 -0.11 -4.31
C CYS A 26 -9.76 1.18 -3.55
N ARG A 27 -10.34 2.33 -3.96
CA ARG A 27 -10.18 3.60 -3.25
C ARG A 27 -10.76 3.55 -1.84
N TYR A 28 -11.95 2.97 -1.69
CA TYR A 28 -12.56 2.75 -0.39
C TYR A 28 -11.66 1.90 0.52
N GLU A 29 -11.20 0.74 0.04
CA GLU A 29 -10.32 -0.17 0.80
C GLU A 29 -9.00 0.50 1.22
N ILE A 30 -8.34 1.21 0.31
CA ILE A 30 -7.09 1.93 0.61
C ILE A 30 -7.32 3.06 1.61
N ASN A 31 -8.42 3.80 1.50
CA ASN A 31 -8.75 4.86 2.45
C ASN A 31 -9.00 4.30 3.86
N GLU A 32 -9.78 3.22 3.99
CA GLU A 32 -10.04 2.57 5.28
C GLU A 32 -8.76 2.02 5.90
N ALA A 33 -7.92 1.35 5.10
CA ALA A 33 -6.63 0.85 5.55
C ALA A 33 -5.70 1.99 6.00
N THR A 34 -5.63 3.09 5.23
CA THR A 34 -4.82 4.26 5.56
C THR A 34 -5.31 4.92 6.85
N ALA A 35 -6.62 5.09 7.01
CA ALA A 35 -7.22 5.68 8.20
C ALA A 35 -6.92 4.82 9.43
N MET A 36 -7.01 3.49 9.31
CA MET A 36 -6.68 2.54 10.37
C MET A 36 -5.20 2.65 10.78
N MET A 37 -4.29 2.60 9.81
CA MET A 37 -2.85 2.67 10.09
C MET A 37 -2.46 3.99 10.75
N LYS A 38 -3.01 5.13 10.26
CA LYS A 38 -2.84 6.46 10.88
C LYS A 38 -3.34 6.48 12.31
N LYS A 39 -4.55 5.97 12.56
CA LYS A 39 -5.17 5.96 13.90
C LYS A 39 -4.34 5.16 14.91
N GLN A 40 -3.69 4.09 14.47
CA GLN A 40 -2.88 3.23 15.31
C GLN A 40 -1.41 3.65 15.39
N SER A 41 -1.03 4.77 14.75
CA SER A 41 0.37 5.21 14.63
C SER A 41 1.29 4.10 14.09
N ILE A 42 0.75 3.22 13.24
CA ILE A 42 1.52 2.14 12.63
C ILE A 42 2.21 2.71 11.39
N PRO A 43 3.55 2.67 11.30
CA PRO A 43 4.26 3.07 10.09
C PRO A 43 3.99 2.14 8.90
N TRP A 44 3.97 2.69 7.68
CA TRP A 44 3.89 1.91 6.44
C TRP A 44 4.84 2.42 5.35
N VAL A 45 5.07 1.58 4.34
CA VAL A 45 5.80 1.93 3.10
C VAL A 45 4.82 1.98 1.93
N LEU A 46 4.84 3.01 1.09
CA LEU A 46 4.20 2.99 -0.24
C LEU A 46 4.99 2.10 -1.20
N THR A 47 4.35 1.10 -1.81
CA THR A 47 5.01 0.07 -2.64
C THR A 47 4.63 0.11 -4.12
N THR A 48 3.72 1.00 -4.55
CA THR A 48 3.17 1.03 -5.92
C THR A 48 4.23 0.99 -7.02
N SER A 49 5.29 1.76 -6.85
CA SER A 49 6.34 1.97 -7.86
C SER A 49 7.73 1.57 -7.37
N LYS A 50 7.80 0.77 -6.29
CA LYS A 50 9.08 0.33 -5.71
C LYS A 50 9.37 -1.12 -6.08
N SER A 51 10.63 -1.41 -6.38
CA SER A 51 11.13 -2.77 -6.53
C SER A 51 11.16 -3.49 -5.18
N ILE A 52 11.31 -4.81 -5.20
CA ILE A 52 11.44 -5.63 -3.98
C ILE A 52 12.70 -5.21 -3.21
N GLU A 53 13.79 -4.94 -3.90
CA GLU A 53 15.07 -4.49 -3.34
C GLU A 53 14.94 -3.11 -2.68
N GLU A 54 14.19 -2.18 -3.29
CA GLU A 54 13.93 -0.86 -2.71
C GLU A 54 13.07 -0.94 -1.45
N ILE A 55 12.04 -1.79 -1.46
CA ILE A 55 11.20 -2.05 -0.28
C ILE A 55 12.05 -2.66 0.84
N ALA A 56 12.85 -3.68 0.53
CA ALA A 56 13.72 -4.34 1.50
C ALA A 56 14.72 -3.34 2.11
N THR A 57 15.34 -2.51 1.28
CA THR A 57 16.25 -1.46 1.73
C THR A 57 15.54 -0.46 2.66
N THR A 58 14.33 -0.03 2.32
CA THR A 58 13.52 0.88 3.15
C THR A 58 13.21 0.28 4.52
N VAL A 59 12.81 -1.00 4.55
CA VAL A 59 12.50 -1.72 5.80
C VAL A 59 13.75 -1.86 6.67
N LEU A 60 14.88 -2.28 6.08
CA LEU A 60 16.14 -2.43 6.81
C LEU A 60 16.66 -1.09 7.35
N GLN A 61 16.49 0.01 6.61
CA GLN A 61 16.85 1.35 7.06
C GLN A 61 15.98 1.82 8.22
N ALA A 62 14.67 1.57 8.17
CA ALA A 62 13.75 1.92 9.24
C ALA A 62 14.09 1.18 10.54
N ILE A 63 14.40 -0.12 10.46
CA ILE A 63 14.81 -0.93 11.62
C ILE A 63 16.14 -0.44 12.21
N LYS A 64 17.12 -0.10 11.36
CA LYS A 64 18.44 0.36 11.82
C LYS A 64 18.45 1.76 12.42
N SER A 65 17.54 2.63 12.00
CA SER A 65 17.62 4.05 12.31
C SER A 65 16.89 4.47 13.59
N ASP A 66 16.13 3.55 14.22
CA ASP A 66 15.22 3.82 15.37
C ASP A 66 14.32 5.07 15.17
N LYS A 67 14.20 5.50 13.90
CA LYS A 67 13.45 6.64 13.41
C LYS A 67 12.40 6.08 12.47
N THR A 68 11.16 6.41 12.74
CA THR A 68 10.01 6.09 11.90
C THR A 68 10.13 6.84 10.56
N ILE A 69 10.86 6.27 9.58
CA ILE A 69 10.95 6.78 8.19
C ILE A 69 9.87 6.13 7.33
N LEU A 70 8.67 6.01 7.86
CA LEU A 70 7.59 5.24 7.26
C LEU A 70 6.30 6.01 7.50
N GLY A 71 5.80 6.63 6.43
CA GLY A 71 4.60 7.47 6.41
C GLY A 71 3.80 7.26 5.14
#